data_AF-H0YJ19-F1
#
_entry.id   AF-H0YJ19-F1
#
_cell.length_a   1.000
_cell.length_b   1.000
_cell.length_c   1.000
_cell.angle_alpha   90.00
_cell.angle_beta   90.00
_cell.angle_gamma   90.00
#
_symmetry.space_group_name_H-M   'P 1'
#
loop_
_entity.id
_entity.type
_entity.pdbx_description
1 polymer ?
#
loop_
_entity_poly.entity_id
_entity_poly.type
_entity_poly.pdbx_seq_one_letter_code
_entity_poly.pdbx_strand_id
1 'polypeptide(L)'
;FRVQYYVENGRLISDRAARYYYYWHLRKQVLHSQCVLREEAYFLLAAFALQADLGNFKRNKHYGKYFEPEAYFPSWVVSKRGKDYILKHIPNMHKDQFALTASEAHLKYIKEAVRLDDVAVHYYRLYKV
;
A
#
# COMPACT_ATOMS: atom_id res chain seq x y z
N PHE A 1 -18.37 2.70 20.31
CA PHE A 1 -18.81 3.38 19.07
C PHE A 1 -18.15 2.71 17.88
N ARG A 2 -18.86 1.87 17.12
CA ARG A 2 -18.31 1.16 15.94
C ARG A 2 -19.08 1.46 14.65
N VAL A 3 -20.38 1.72 14.74
CA VAL A 3 -21.25 1.85 13.56
C VAL A 3 -20.93 3.08 12.69
N GLN A 4 -20.65 4.25 13.28
CA GLN A 4 -20.25 5.44 12.51
C GLN A 4 -18.93 5.27 11.74
N TYR A 5 -17.94 4.63 12.36
CA TYR A 5 -16.62 4.37 11.76
C TYR A 5 -16.71 3.54 10.47
N TYR A 6 -17.59 2.53 10.42
CA TYR A 6 -17.79 1.71 9.22
C TYR A 6 -18.51 2.46 8.08
N VAL A 7 -19.45 3.36 8.41
CA VAL A 7 -20.21 4.14 7.41
C VAL A 7 -19.33 5.20 6.74
N GLU A 8 -18.44 5.86 7.50
CA GLU A 8 -17.43 6.77 6.95
C GLU A 8 -16.37 6.01 6.13
N ASN A 9 -15.94 4.84 6.59
CA ASN A 9 -15.08 3.95 5.80
C ASN A 9 -15.76 3.55 4.48
N GLY A 10 -17.06 3.22 4.48
CA GLY A 10 -17.80 2.86 3.27
C GLY A 10 -17.86 3.97 2.23
N ARG A 11 -18.14 5.21 2.63
CA ARG A 11 -18.22 6.37 1.73
C ARG A 11 -16.86 6.86 1.23
N LEU A 12 -15.85 6.89 2.11
CA LEU A 12 -14.48 7.27 1.76
C LEU A 12 -13.82 6.23 0.84
N ILE A 13 -14.18 4.96 1.00
CA ILE A 13 -13.83 3.89 0.09
C ILE A 13 -14.62 3.99 -1.22
N SER A 14 -15.89 4.40 -1.24
CA SER A 14 -16.69 4.38 -2.48
C SER A 14 -16.25 5.42 -3.52
N ASP A 15 -15.81 6.60 -3.10
CA ASP A 15 -15.34 7.65 -4.02
C ASP A 15 -13.89 7.39 -4.47
N ARG A 16 -13.65 7.40 -5.79
CA ARG A 16 -12.33 7.07 -6.36
C ARG A 16 -11.25 8.11 -6.00
N ALA A 17 -11.60 9.39 -5.96
CA ALA A 17 -10.66 10.46 -5.65
C ALA A 17 -10.32 10.46 -4.15
N ALA A 18 -11.32 10.37 -3.28
CA ALA A 18 -11.13 10.26 -1.84
C ALA A 18 -10.28 9.03 -1.48
N ARG A 19 -10.57 7.87 -2.10
CA ARG A 19 -9.79 6.65 -1.93
C ARG A 19 -8.33 6.84 -2.33
N TYR A 20 -8.05 7.51 -3.45
CA TYR A 20 -6.69 7.78 -3.89
C TYR A 20 -5.92 8.64 -2.87
N TYR A 21 -6.50 9.76 -2.42
CA TYR A 21 -5.84 10.63 -1.45
C TYR A 21 -5.62 9.94 -0.10
N TYR A 22 -6.58 9.11 0.33
CA TYR A 22 -6.42 8.33 1.55
C TYR A 22 -5.35 7.25 1.43
N TYR A 23 -5.33 6.52 0.32
CA TYR A 23 -4.23 5.60 -0.02
C TYR A 23 -2.87 6.31 0.04
N TRP A 24 -2.76 7.47 -0.59
CA TRP A 24 -1.52 8.25 -0.61
C TRP A 24 -1.07 8.68 0.79
N HIS A 25 -2.03 9.12 1.62
CA HIS A 25 -1.76 9.48 3.01
C HIS A 25 -1.24 8.28 3.81
N LEU A 26 -1.91 7.12 3.72
CA LEU A 26 -1.46 5.90 4.40
C LEU A 26 -0.09 5.44 3.90
N ARG A 27 0.20 5.55 2.60
CA ARG A 27 1.50 5.17 2.04
C ARG A 27 2.65 5.94 2.67
N LYS A 28 2.46 7.24 2.93
CA LYS A 28 3.45 8.05 3.67
C LYS A 28 3.63 7.55 5.11
N GLN A 29 2.56 7.22 5.81
CA GLN A 29 2.65 6.70 7.18
C GLN A 29 3.36 5.33 7.21
N VAL A 30 3.01 4.43 6.29
CA VAL A 30 3.61 3.09 6.18
C VAL A 30 5.13 3.17 6.01
N LEU A 31 5.67 4.10 5.22
CA LEU A 31 7.12 4.26 5.07
C LEU A 31 7.85 4.62 6.38
N HIS A 32 7.13 5.18 7.36
CA HIS A 32 7.67 5.53 8.67
C HIS A 32 7.28 4.52 9.77
N SER A 33 6.44 3.53 9.45
CA SER A 33 5.95 2.52 10.39
C SER A 33 7.09 1.64 10.91
N GLN A 34 7.01 1.32 12.19
CA GLN A 34 7.89 0.47 12.98
C GLN A 34 7.14 -0.77 13.52
N CYS A 35 6.02 -1.15 12.91
CA CYS A 35 5.28 -2.35 13.29
C CYS A 35 6.04 -3.63 12.84
N VAL A 36 7.06 -4.02 13.61
CA VAL A 36 7.98 -5.14 13.27
C VAL A 36 7.29 -6.50 13.32
N LEU A 37 6.26 -6.66 14.17
CA LEU A 37 5.52 -7.92 14.33
C LEU A 37 4.69 -8.32 13.10
N ARG A 38 4.57 -7.42 12.12
CA ARG A 38 3.74 -7.60 10.91
C ARG A 38 4.55 -7.38 9.64
N GLU A 39 5.79 -7.88 9.64
CA GLU A 39 6.72 -7.68 8.53
C GLU A 39 6.17 -8.11 7.16
N GLU A 40 5.42 -9.21 7.11
CA GLU A 40 4.84 -9.75 5.89
C GLU A 40 3.83 -8.78 5.25
N ALA A 41 3.18 -7.93 6.05
CA ALA A 41 2.23 -6.94 5.56
C ALA A 41 2.90 -5.92 4.62
N TYR A 42 4.16 -5.53 4.87
CA TYR A 42 4.85 -4.56 4.01
C TYR A 42 5.12 -5.11 2.61
N PHE A 43 5.32 -6.42 2.48
CA PHE A 43 5.49 -7.07 1.17
C PHE A 43 4.18 -7.04 0.37
N LEU A 44 3.04 -7.30 1.02
CA LEU A 44 1.73 -7.15 0.39
C LEU A 44 1.42 -5.69 0.02
N LEU A 45 1.71 -4.76 0.92
CA LEU A 45 1.55 -3.32 0.68
C LEU A 45 2.37 -2.86 -0.52
N ALA A 46 3.64 -3.28 -0.61
CA ALA A 46 4.50 -2.99 -1.76
C ALA A 46 3.94 -3.58 -3.05
N ALA A 47 3.44 -4.82 -3.03
CA ALA A 47 2.84 -5.45 -4.21
C ALA A 47 1.58 -4.71 -4.70
N PHE A 48 0.69 -4.28 -3.78
CA PHE A 48 -0.47 -3.46 -4.15
C PHE A 48 -0.06 -2.09 -4.68
N ALA A 49 0.95 -1.45 -4.07
CA ALA A 49 1.44 -0.15 -4.53
C ALA A 49 2.09 -0.24 -5.92
N LEU A 50 2.88 -1.27 -6.21
CA LEU A 50 3.43 -1.51 -7.55
C LEU A 50 2.32 -1.75 -8.58
N GLN A 51 1.26 -2.48 -8.21
CA GLN A 51 0.10 -2.66 -9.09
C GLN A 51 -0.64 -1.35 -9.34
N ALA A 52 -0.76 -0.48 -8.34
CA ALA A 52 -1.37 0.84 -8.48
C ALA A 52 -0.54 1.78 -9.37
N ASP A 53 0.78 1.78 -9.17
CA ASP A 53 1.72 2.69 -9.86
C ASP A 53 2.02 2.24 -11.30
N LEU A 54 2.20 0.94 -11.51
CA LEU A 54 2.75 0.37 -12.76
C LEU A 54 1.75 -0.52 -13.53
N GLY A 55 0.60 -0.83 -12.94
CA GLY A 55 -0.37 -1.78 -13.48
C GLY A 55 0.15 -3.21 -13.49
N ASN A 56 -0.46 -4.07 -14.31
CA ASN A 56 -0.12 -5.49 -14.40
C ASN A 56 1.37 -5.72 -14.67
N PHE A 57 1.95 -6.68 -13.96
CA PHE A 57 3.32 -7.09 -14.18
C PHE A 57 3.56 -7.56 -15.63
N LYS A 58 4.64 -7.06 -16.26
CA LYS A 58 5.05 -7.45 -17.63
C LYS A 58 6.54 -7.78 -17.64
N ARG A 59 6.89 -9.01 -18.01
CA ARG A 59 8.29 -9.51 -18.04
C ARG A 59 9.24 -8.63 -18.86
N ASN A 60 8.77 -8.05 -19.95
CA ASN A 60 9.56 -7.20 -20.83
C ASN A 60 9.68 -5.73 -20.37
N LYS A 61 9.00 -5.33 -19.29
CA LYS A 61 9.06 -3.97 -18.74
C LYS A 61 9.58 -3.94 -17.29
N HIS A 62 9.24 -4.95 -16.50
CA HIS A 62 9.53 -5.01 -15.08
C HIS A 62 10.69 -5.97 -14.81
N TYR A 63 11.88 -5.57 -15.26
CA TYR A 63 13.14 -6.30 -15.07
C TYR A 63 14.22 -5.33 -14.58
N GLY A 64 15.28 -5.85 -13.96
CA GLY A 64 16.33 -5.01 -13.38
C GLY A 64 15.81 -4.10 -12.27
N LYS A 65 16.20 -2.83 -12.29
CA LYS A 65 15.82 -1.82 -11.28
C LYS A 65 14.49 -1.12 -11.64
N TYR A 66 13.41 -1.88 -11.82
CA TYR A 66 12.12 -1.29 -12.23
C TYR A 66 11.37 -0.62 -11.07
N PHE A 67 11.82 -0.79 -9.83
CA PHE A 67 11.38 -0.03 -8.66
C PHE A 67 12.54 0.10 -7.65
N GLU A 68 12.49 1.13 -6.80
CA GLU A 68 13.43 1.31 -5.69
C GLU A 68 12.75 0.85 -4.37
N PRO A 69 13.29 -0.13 -3.63
CA PRO A 69 12.68 -0.63 -2.39
C PRO A 69 12.31 0.47 -1.39
N GLU A 70 13.12 1.50 -1.23
CA GLU A 70 12.89 2.62 -0.30
C GLU A 70 11.64 3.45 -0.60
N ALA A 71 11.12 3.39 -1.83
CA ALA A 71 9.86 4.05 -2.19
C ALA A 71 8.61 3.24 -1.76
N TYR A 72 8.80 1.99 -1.31
CA TYR A 72 7.72 1.04 -1.03
C TYR A 72 7.81 0.41 0.37
N PHE A 73 8.98 0.46 1.02
CA PHE A 73 9.23 -0.19 2.30
C PHE A 73 9.76 0.80 3.35
N PRO A 74 9.41 0.59 4.65
CA PRO A 74 10.13 1.23 5.73
C PRO A 74 11.63 0.89 5.69
N SER A 75 12.46 1.84 6.12
CA SER A 75 13.92 1.68 6.12
C SER A 75 14.38 0.46 6.91
N TRP A 76 13.71 0.12 8.02
CA TRP A 76 14.07 -1.04 8.83
C TRP A 76 13.84 -2.37 8.08
N VAL A 77 12.82 -2.46 7.21
CA VAL A 77 12.56 -3.67 6.40
C VAL A 77 13.65 -3.83 5.35
N VAL A 78 14.01 -2.72 4.68
CA VAL A 78 15.08 -2.72 3.67
C VAL A 78 16.41 -3.11 4.31
N SER A 79 16.74 -2.56 5.48
CA SER A 79 17.95 -2.90 6.23
C SER A 79 17.96 -4.34 6.73
N LYS A 80 16.81 -4.86 7.21
CA LYS A 80 16.69 -6.21 7.76
C LYS A 80 16.77 -7.31 6.68
N ARG A 81 16.08 -7.12 5.54
CA ARG A 81 15.99 -8.14 4.48
C ARG A 81 17.02 -7.95 3.37
N GLY A 82 17.50 -6.73 3.18
CA GLY A 82 18.40 -6.36 2.09
C GLY A 82 17.66 -6.10 0.77
N LYS A 83 18.20 -5.16 -0.02
CA LYS A 83 17.62 -4.78 -1.33
C LYS A 83 17.51 -5.95 -2.29
N ASP A 84 18.54 -6.77 -2.40
CA ASP A 84 18.57 -7.89 -3.34
C ASP A 84 17.47 -8.92 -3.05
N TYR A 85 17.20 -9.18 -1.76
CA TYR A 85 16.09 -10.03 -1.36
C TYR A 85 14.76 -9.43 -1.82
N ILE A 86 14.52 -8.15 -1.54
CA ILE A 86 13.27 -7.48 -1.91
C ILE A 86 13.07 -7.48 -3.42
N LEU A 87 14.10 -7.07 -4.18
CA LEU A 87 14.09 -7.00 -5.64
C LEU A 87 13.89 -8.38 -6.29
N LYS A 88 14.34 -9.46 -5.64
CA LYS A 88 14.13 -10.84 -6.11
C LYS A 88 12.70 -11.34 -5.88
N HIS A 89 12.06 -11.00 -4.77
CA HIS A 89 10.79 -11.62 -4.34
C HIS A 89 9.55 -10.80 -4.71
N ILE A 90 9.63 -9.48 -4.60
CA ILE A 90 8.48 -8.60 -4.88
C ILE A 90 7.92 -8.69 -6.31
N PRO A 91 8.71 -8.94 -7.36
CA PRO A 91 8.16 -9.14 -8.71
C PRO A 91 7.13 -10.27 -8.80
N ASN A 92 7.33 -11.35 -8.03
CA ASN A 92 6.36 -12.46 -7.98
C ASN A 92 5.05 -12.01 -7.32
N MET A 93 5.15 -11.29 -6.20
CA MET A 93 3.95 -10.78 -5.50
C MET A 93 3.21 -9.71 -6.30
N HIS A 94 3.92 -8.87 -7.06
CA HIS A 94 3.32 -7.92 -8.01
C HIS A 94 2.58 -8.66 -9.12
N LYS A 95 3.16 -9.75 -9.66
CA LYS A 95 2.49 -10.61 -10.64
C LYS A 95 1.20 -11.22 -10.09
N ASP A 96 1.15 -11.58 -8.81
CA ASP A 96 -0.06 -12.11 -8.16
C ASP A 96 -1.19 -11.08 -8.05
N GLN A 97 -0.89 -9.78 -8.25
CA GLN A 97 -1.89 -8.70 -8.26
C GLN A 97 -2.49 -8.44 -9.66
N PHE A 98 -2.28 -9.36 -10.60
CA PHE A 98 -2.78 -9.25 -11.97
C PHE A 98 -4.28 -8.96 -12.02
N ALA A 99 -4.66 -8.16 -13.02
CA ALA A 99 -6.02 -7.72 -13.31
C ALA A 99 -6.67 -6.78 -12.29
N LEU A 100 -6.00 -6.46 -11.17
CA LEU A 100 -6.48 -5.38 -10.31
C LEU A 100 -6.33 -4.03 -11.02
N THR A 101 -7.40 -3.26 -11.05
CA THR A 101 -7.33 -1.85 -11.39
C THR A 101 -6.55 -1.09 -10.31
N ALA A 102 -6.00 0.08 -10.66
CA ALA A 102 -5.35 0.95 -9.67
C ALA A 102 -6.28 1.28 -8.49
N SER A 103 -7.57 1.49 -8.77
CA SER A 103 -8.58 1.78 -7.74
C SER A 103 -8.81 0.61 -6.77
N GLU A 104 -8.78 -0.63 -7.26
CA GLU A 104 -8.87 -1.83 -6.41
C GLU A 104 -7.59 -2.10 -5.64
N ALA A 105 -6.42 -1.84 -6.27
CA ALA A 105 -5.13 -1.91 -5.61
C ALA A 105 -5.04 -0.91 -4.44
N HIS A 106 -5.50 0.34 -4.63
CA HIS A 106 -5.64 1.31 -3.53
C HIS A 106 -6.52 0.77 -2.40
N LEU A 107 -7.67 0.17 -2.74
CA LEU A 107 -8.59 -0.37 -1.74
C LEU A 107 -7.96 -1.52 -0.93
N LYS A 108 -7.28 -2.45 -1.60
CA LYS A 108 -6.58 -3.54 -0.91
C LYS A 108 -5.43 -3.02 -0.04
N TYR A 109 -4.67 -2.04 -0.54
CA TYR A 109 -3.63 -1.38 0.24
C TYR A 109 -4.20 -0.73 1.51
N ILE A 110 -5.28 0.06 1.39
CA ILE A 110 -5.94 0.68 2.53
C ILE A 110 -6.34 -0.38 3.55
N LYS A 111 -7.03 -1.45 3.12
CA LYS A 111 -7.49 -2.54 4.02
C LYS A 111 -6.36 -3.23 4.77
N GLU A 112 -5.19 -3.34 4.17
CA GLU A 112 -4.02 -3.94 4.81
C GLU A 112 -3.29 -2.94 5.72
N ALA A 113 -3.11 -1.70 5.27
CA ALA A 113 -2.40 -0.66 6.01
C ALA A 113 -3.10 -0.29 7.31
N VAL A 114 -4.44 -0.18 7.32
CA VAL A 114 -5.21 0.16 8.53
C VAL A 114 -5.16 -0.91 9.63
N ARG A 115 -4.61 -2.09 9.32
CA ARG A 115 -4.37 -3.08 10.35
C ARG A 115 -3.13 -2.72 11.17
N LEU A 116 -2.17 -1.96 10.64
CA LEU A 116 -0.86 -1.72 11.29
C LEU A 116 -1.08 -0.86 12.52
N ASP A 117 -0.57 -1.30 13.67
CA ASP A 117 -0.93 -0.72 14.97
C ASP A 117 -0.48 0.74 15.12
N ASP A 118 0.52 1.15 14.35
CA ASP A 118 1.13 2.48 14.35
C ASP A 118 0.77 3.32 13.11
N VAL A 119 -0.06 2.80 12.20
CA VAL A 119 -0.60 3.56 11.07
C VAL A 119 -1.99 4.04 11.46
N ALA A 120 -2.08 5.32 11.82
CA ALA A 120 -3.31 5.93 12.29
C ALA A 120 -4.30 6.16 11.15
N VAL A 121 -5.54 5.72 11.35
CA VAL A 121 -6.70 6.05 10.52
C VAL A 121 -7.12 7.49 10.84
N HIS A 122 -6.51 8.47 10.17
CA HIS A 122 -6.95 9.86 10.27
C HIS A 122 -8.11 10.11 9.29
N TYR A 123 -9.30 10.33 9.86
CA TYR A 123 -10.49 10.72 9.12
C TYR A 123 -10.37 12.16 8.64
N TYR A 124 -10.27 12.37 7.33
CA TYR A 124 -10.46 13.70 6.75
C TYR A 124 -11.94 14.10 6.89
N ARG A 125 -12.24 15.02 7.81
CA ARG A 125 -13.43 15.86 7.68
C ARG A 125 -13.19 16.80 6.50
N LEU A 126 -13.63 16.41 5.31
CA LEU A 126 -13.76 17.34 4.20
C LEU A 126 -14.91 18.30 4.55
N TYR A 127 -14.58 19.41 5.20
CA TYR A 127 -15.46 20.57 5.22
C TYR A 127 -15.52 21.08 3.77
N LYS A 128 -16.69 20.95 3.15
CA LYS A 128 -17.05 21.75 1.98
C LYS A 128 -17.15 23.20 2.47
N VAL A 129 -16.32 24.09 1.93
CA VAL A 129 -16.58 25.54 1.93
C VAL A 129 -17.52 25.83 0.77
#